data_AF-A0A520U9J1-F1
#
_entry.id   AF-A0A520U9J1-F1
#
_cell.length_a   1.000
_cell.length_b   1.000
_cell.length_c   1.000
_cell.angle_alpha   90.00
_cell.angle_beta   90.00
_cell.angle_gamma   90.00
#
_symmetry.space_group_name_H-M   'P 1'
#
loop_
_entity.id
_entity.type
_entity.pdbx_description
1 polymer ?
#
loop_
_entity_poly.entity_id
_entity_poly.type
_entity_poly.pdbx_seq_one_letter_code
_entity_poly.pdbx_strand_id
1 'polypeptide(L)' 'SPCMALFKNGELVHMLERHHIEGRSADMIADNLKEAYNQVC' A
#
# COMPACT_ATOMS: atom_id res chain seq x y z
N SER A 1 1.05 -13.63 2.90
CA SER A 1 -0.24 -13.00 3.27
C SER A 1 -0.09 -12.47 4.69
N PRO A 2 -0.45 -11.20 4.97
CA PRO A 2 -1.07 -10.24 4.04
C PRO A 2 -0.07 -9.52 3.11
N CYS A 3 -0.54 -9.07 1.94
CA CYS A 3 0.11 -8.14 1.00
C CYS A 3 -0.99 -7.30 0.30
N MET A 4 -0.66 -6.10 -0.19
CA MET A 4 -1.62 -5.19 -0.85
C MET A 4 -1.02 -4.64 -2.15
N ALA A 5 -1.87 -4.38 -3.15
CA ALA A 5 -1.48 -3.82 -4.44
C ALA A 5 -2.47 -2.73 -4.88
N LEU A 6 -1.95 -1.60 -5.34
CA LEU A 6 -2.72 -0.50 -5.90
C LEU A 6 -2.64 -0.56 -7.42
N PHE A 7 -3.80 -0.50 -8.08
CA PHE A 7 -3.92 -0.46 -9.53
C PHE A 7 -4.55 0.86 -9.96
N LYS A 8 -4.02 1.49 -11.02
CA LYS A 8 -4.64 2.64 -11.70
C LYS A 8 -4.82 2.28 -13.17
N ASN A 9 -6.05 2.38 -13.68
CA ASN A 9 -6.39 2.06 -15.08
C ASN A 9 -5.95 0.65 -15.54
N GLY A 10 -5.91 -0.33 -14.62
CA GLY A 10 -5.49 -1.69 -14.92
C GLY A 10 -3.97 -1.93 -14.83
N GLU A 11 -3.16 -0.90 -14.58
CA GLU A 11 -1.73 -1.02 -14.35
C GLU A 11 -1.39 -1.06 -12.86
N LEU A 12 -0.47 -1.94 -12.48
CA LEU A 12 0.06 -2.01 -11.11
C LEU A 12 0.97 -0.79 -10.87
N VAL A 13 0.58 0.07 -9.94
CA VAL A 13 1.26 1.34 -9.65
C VAL A 13 1.94 1.33 -8.29
N HIS A 14 1.51 0.46 -7.37
CA HIS A 14 2.17 0.30 -6.07
C HIS A 14 1.92 -1.11 -5.52
N MET A 15 2.91 -1.67 -4.81
CA MET A 15 2.77 -2.94 -4.11
C MET A 15 3.37 -2.86 -2.72
N LEU A 16 2.57 -3.20 -1.71
CA LEU A 16 2.95 -3.30 -0.32
C LEU A 16 3.13 -4.77 0.05
N GLU A 17 4.39 -5.17 0.19
CA GLU A 17 4.79 -6.53 0.55
C GLU A 17 4.61 -6.81 2.05
N ARG A 18 4.54 -8.11 2.39
CA ARG A 18 4.35 -8.63 3.75
C ARG A 18 5.32 -8.04 4.78
N HIS A 19 6.59 -7.87 4.40
CA HIS A 19 7.64 -7.31 5.26
C HIS A 19 7.34 -5.88 5.74
N HIS A 20 6.50 -5.15 5.01
CA HIS A 20 6.07 -3.80 5.38
C HIS A 20 4.75 -3.77 6.15
N ILE A 21 4.10 -4.92 6.34
CA ILE A 21 2.82 -5.06 7.04
C ILE A 21 3.04 -5.74 8.40
N GLU A 22 3.88 -6.77 8.44
CA GLU A 22 4.17 -7.48 9.68
C GLU A 22 4.96 -6.61 10.66
N GLY A 23 4.47 -6.52 11.89
CA GLY A 23 5.09 -5.73 12.96
C GLY A 23 4.86 -4.22 12.88
N ARG A 24 4.05 -3.73 11.93
CA ARG A 24 3.63 -2.32 11.86
C ARG A 24 2.20 -2.13 12.36
N SER A 25 1.96 -1.00 13.01
CA SER A 25 0.63 -0.59 13.44
C SER A 25 -0.28 -0.33 12.24
N ALA A 26 -1.58 -0.58 12.42
CA ALA A 26 -2.59 -0.31 11.40
C ALA A 26 -2.54 1.14 10.88
N ASP A 27 -2.28 2.12 11.76
CA ASP A 27 -2.18 3.54 11.39
C ASP A 27 -1.02 3.81 10.43
N MET A 28 0.16 3.21 10.66
CA MET A 28 1.31 3.39 9.77
C MET A 28 1.08 2.79 8.38
N ILE A 29 0.39 1.65 8.33
CA ILE A 29 0.02 1.01 7.06
C ILE A 29 -1.00 1.87 6.33
N ALA A 30 -2.00 2.40 7.05
CA ALA A 30 -3.02 3.27 6.50
C ALA A 30 -2.43 4.57 5.93
N ASP A 31 -1.48 5.19 6.64
CA ASP A 31 -0.84 6.41 6.15
C ASP A 31 0.04 6.15 4.92
N ASN A 32 0.76 5.02 4.87
CA ASN A 32 1.51 4.63 3.68
C ASN A 32 0.59 4.45 2.44
N LEU A 33 -0.57 3.81 2.64
CA LEU A 33 -1.56 3.63 1.57
C LEU A 33 -2.19 4.96 1.14
N LYS A 34 -2.45 5.89 2.06
CA LYS A 34 -2.94 7.23 1.73
C LYS A 34 -1.92 8.02 0.92
N GLU A 35 -0.64 7.96 1.30
CA GLU A 35 0.43 8.61 0.52
C GLU A 35 0.54 8.01 -0.88
N ALA A 36 0.54 6.68 -1.00
CA ALA A 36 0.57 6.00 -2.30
C ALA A 36 -0.66 6.38 -3.15
N TYR A 37 -1.83 6.52 -2.53
CA TYR A 37 -3.03 7.01 -3.21
C TYR A 37 -2.86 8.45 -3.69
N ASN A 38 -2.41 9.37 -2.82
CA ASN A 38 -2.21 10.78 -3.17
C ASN A 38 -1.13 11.01 -4.25
N GLN A 39 -0.13 10.15 -4.33
CA GLN A 39 0.89 10.24 -5.38
C GLN A 39 0.39 9.77 -6.74
N VAL A 40 -0.59 8.86 -6.73
CA VAL A 40 -1.02 8.19 -7.95
C VAL A 40 -2.38 8.71 -8.45
N CYS A 41 -3.25 9.25 -7.60
CA CYS A 41 -4.56 9.80 -7.97
C CYS A 41 -4.51 11.31 -8.16
#